data_AF-A0ABD2UWD5-F1
#
_entry.id   AF-A0ABD2UWD5-F1
#
_cell.length_a   1.000
_cell.length_b   1.000
_cell.length_c   1.000
_cell.angle_alpha   90.00
_cell.angle_beta   90.00
_cell.angle_gamma   90.00
#
_symmetry.space_group_name_H-M   'P 1'
#
loop_
_entity.id
_entity.type
_entity.pdbx_description
1 polymer ?
#
loop_
_entity_poly.entity_id
_entity_poly.type
_entity_poly.pdbx_seq_one_letter_code
_entity_poly.pdbx_strand_id
1 'polypeptide(L)'
;MLEGEDSGRLLRYDIATKSTHVVLDGLTFPNGVQLSKDQTFLLFTETTNCRLMKYWIEGPKRGIVEIVANLPGFPDNVRVNEKGQFWVAIDCCRTRAQEVLINNPWMRSIYFRLPIQMRYLARLMGMKMYTVISLFNENGEIIDVLQDKKGVVMKLVSEVREINGKLWIGTVAHNHIATLPYP
;
A
#
# COMPACT_ATOMS: atom_id res chain seq x y z
N MET A 1 -3.52 4.86 -10.25
CA MET A 1 -2.79 5.56 -9.16
C MET A 1 -2.93 7.07 -9.29
N LEU A 2 -2.39 7.73 -10.31
CA LEU A 2 -2.31 9.20 -10.32
C LEU A 2 -3.64 9.95 -10.53
N GLU A 3 -4.68 9.31 -11.09
CA GLU A 3 -6.00 9.90 -11.34
C GLU A 3 -6.73 10.35 -10.06
N GLY A 4 -6.45 9.69 -8.93
CA GLY A 4 -6.95 10.08 -7.60
C GLY A 4 -8.47 10.23 -7.49
N GLU A 5 -9.20 9.38 -8.21
CA GLU A 5 -10.62 9.14 -7.96
C GLU A 5 -10.79 8.39 -6.63
N ASP A 6 -11.85 8.72 -5.90
CA ASP A 6 -12.17 8.23 -4.56
C ASP A 6 -13.35 7.23 -4.55
N SER A 7 -13.63 6.56 -5.66
CA SER A 7 -14.73 5.59 -5.78
C SER A 7 -14.47 4.22 -5.11
N GLY A 8 -13.33 4.05 -4.43
CA GLY A 8 -12.94 2.82 -3.76
C GLY A 8 -13.78 2.52 -2.51
N ARG A 9 -13.90 1.24 -2.17
CA ARG A 9 -14.74 0.75 -1.05
C ARG A 9 -14.06 -0.37 -0.28
N LEU A 10 -14.36 -0.45 1.02
CA LEU A 10 -14.09 -1.61 1.87
C LEU A 10 -15.41 -2.35 2.10
N LEU A 11 -15.44 -3.63 1.77
CA LEU A 11 -16.64 -4.46 1.84
C LEU A 11 -16.49 -5.56 2.88
N ARG A 12 -17.60 -5.87 3.57
CA ARG A 12 -17.72 -7.06 4.43
C ARG A 12 -18.70 -8.01 3.80
N TYR A 13 -18.29 -9.26 3.62
CA TYR A 13 -19.16 -10.35 3.21
C TYR A 13 -19.57 -11.20 4.41
N ASP A 14 -20.86 -11.39 4.62
CA ASP A 14 -21.40 -12.31 5.61
C ASP A 14 -21.75 -13.63 4.92
N ILE A 15 -21.07 -14.71 5.33
CA ILE A 15 -21.20 -16.03 4.72
C ILE A 15 -22.53 -16.69 5.11
N ALA A 16 -23.04 -16.42 6.32
CA ALA A 16 -24.26 -17.05 6.82
C ALA A 16 -25.51 -16.50 6.12
N THR A 17 -25.57 -15.18 5.94
CA THR A 17 -26.68 -14.49 5.26
C THR A 17 -26.47 -14.34 3.75
N LYS A 18 -25.24 -14.58 3.26
CA LYS A 18 -24.81 -14.32 1.89
C LYS A 18 -24.94 -12.86 1.46
N SER A 19 -24.87 -11.92 2.42
CA SER A 19 -25.01 -10.48 2.16
C SER A 19 -23.65 -9.77 2.14
N THR A 20 -23.53 -8.76 1.27
CA THR A 20 -22.37 -7.86 1.21
C THR A 20 -22.76 -6.50 1.76
N HIS A 21 -21.92 -5.94 2.64
CA HIS A 21 -22.12 -4.63 3.24
C HIS A 21 -20.94 -3.71 2.89
N VAL A 22 -21.25 -2.46 2.57
CA VAL A 22 -20.23 -1.40 2.47
C VAL A 22 -19.85 -1.00 3.89
N VAL A 23 -18.58 -1.17 4.25
CA VAL A 23 -18.03 -0.76 5.55
C VAL A 23 -17.50 0.67 5.46
N LEU A 24 -16.79 0.97 4.38
CA LEU A 24 -16.28 2.30 4.02
C LEU A 24 -16.43 2.50 2.52
N ASP A 25 -16.67 3.74 2.11
CA ASP A 25 -16.62 4.22 0.73
C ASP A 25 -15.84 5.54 0.66
N GLY A 26 -15.67 6.11 -0.54
CA GLY A 26 -14.91 7.35 -0.69
C GLY A 26 -13.39 7.15 -0.59
N LEU A 27 -12.88 5.94 -0.81
CA LEU A 27 -11.47 5.61 -0.63
C LEU A 27 -10.69 5.78 -1.93
N THR A 28 -9.51 6.41 -1.86
CA THR A 28 -8.67 6.64 -3.03
C THR A 28 -7.75 5.44 -3.28
N PHE A 29 -8.21 4.53 -4.14
CA PHE A 29 -7.52 3.27 -4.48
C PHE A 29 -7.12 2.46 -3.22
N PRO A 30 -8.10 1.98 -2.44
CA PRO A 30 -7.84 1.02 -1.37
C PRO A 30 -7.34 -0.29 -1.98
N ASN A 31 -6.25 -0.84 -1.45
CA ASN A 31 -5.62 -2.03 -2.04
C ASN A 31 -5.41 -3.15 -1.02
N GLY A 32 -4.37 -3.04 -0.19
CA GLY A 32 -4.11 -4.00 0.87
C GLY A 32 -5.13 -3.88 1.99
N VAL A 33 -5.59 -5.02 2.51
CA VAL A 33 -6.45 -5.11 3.70
C VAL A 33 -5.98 -6.26 4.58
N GLN A 34 -5.92 -6.03 5.90
CA GLN A 34 -5.45 -7.01 6.88
C GLN A 34 -6.11 -6.78 8.24
N LEU A 35 -6.74 -7.81 8.79
CA LEU A 35 -7.20 -7.81 10.18
C LEU A 35 -6.01 -7.89 11.15
N SER A 36 -6.15 -7.20 12.28
CA SER A 36 -5.36 -7.45 13.49
C SER A 36 -5.54 -8.89 13.99
N LYS A 37 -4.60 -9.39 14.80
CA LYS A 37 -4.65 -10.78 15.29
C LYS A 37 -5.84 -11.04 16.20
N ASP A 38 -6.21 -10.06 17.01
CA ASP A 38 -7.36 -10.07 17.91
C ASP A 38 -8.66 -9.59 17.24
N GLN A 39 -8.60 -9.19 15.97
CA GLN A 39 -9.73 -8.74 15.15
C GLN A 39 -10.43 -7.47 15.66
N THR A 40 -9.78 -6.70 16.54
CA THR A 40 -10.36 -5.46 17.10
C THR A 40 -10.25 -4.27 16.15
N PHE A 41 -9.31 -4.33 15.19
CA PHE A 41 -9.15 -3.38 14.09
C PHE A 41 -8.70 -4.06 12.80
N LEU A 42 -8.81 -3.35 11.68
CA LEU A 42 -8.11 -3.71 10.43
C LEU A 42 -7.20 -2.56 10.00
N LEU A 43 -6.16 -2.92 9.26
CA LEU A 43 -5.36 -1.98 8.48
C LEU A 43 -5.71 -2.13 7.00
N PHE A 44 -5.69 -1.01 6.29
CA PHE A 44 -5.77 -1.00 4.85
C PHE A 44 -4.88 0.09 4.25
N THR A 45 -4.49 -0.06 3.00
CA THR A 45 -3.64 0.91 2.32
C THR A 45 -4.47 1.75 1.36
N GLU A 46 -4.28 3.07 1.37
CA GLU A 46 -4.72 3.95 0.29
C GLU A 46 -3.53 4.19 -0.65
N THR A 47 -3.54 3.51 -1.79
CA THR A 47 -2.41 3.48 -2.74
C THR A 47 -2.07 4.89 -3.21
N THR A 48 -3.07 5.59 -3.75
CA THR A 48 -2.88 6.90 -4.38
C THR A 48 -2.42 7.95 -3.38
N ASN A 49 -2.98 7.93 -2.17
CA ASN A 49 -2.64 8.86 -1.12
C ASN A 49 -1.35 8.47 -0.38
N CYS A 50 -0.82 7.28 -0.65
CA CYS A 50 0.32 6.64 0.02
C CYS A 50 0.19 6.67 1.54
N ARG A 51 -0.90 6.09 2.05
CA ARG A 51 -1.16 6.03 3.49
C ARG A 51 -1.49 4.61 3.92
N LEU A 52 -1.04 4.28 5.12
CA LEU A 52 -1.56 3.16 5.89
C LEU A 52 -2.67 3.70 6.80
N MET A 53 -3.85 3.13 6.68
CA MET A 53 -5.06 3.52 7.39
C MET A 53 -5.43 2.41 8.38
N LYS A 54 -6.07 2.79 9.49
CA LYS A 54 -6.68 1.87 10.45
C LYS A 54 -8.16 2.15 10.56
N TYR A 55 -8.94 1.07 10.62
CA TYR A 55 -10.36 1.12 10.94
C TYR A 55 -10.62 0.27 12.18
N TRP A 56 -11.19 0.90 13.21
CA TRP A 56 -11.54 0.24 14.47
C TRP A 56 -12.86 -0.54 14.30
N ILE A 57 -12.80 -1.86 14.51
CA ILE A 57 -13.95 -2.76 14.36
C ILE A 57 -14.68 -2.91 15.70
N GLU A 58 -13.93 -2.91 16.80
CA GLU A 58 -14.43 -3.06 18.16
C GLU A 58 -13.91 -1.94 19.10
N GLY A 59 -14.41 -1.96 20.34
CA GLY A 59 -13.99 -1.04 21.40
C GLY A 59 -14.60 0.37 21.30
N PRO A 60 -14.14 1.30 22.15
CA PRO A 60 -14.70 2.65 22.26
C PRO A 60 -14.48 3.52 21.01
N LYS A 61 -13.51 3.15 20.16
CA LYS A 61 -13.23 3.81 18.88
C LYS A 61 -13.94 3.17 17.68
N ARG A 62 -14.83 2.18 17.89
CA ARG A 62 -15.49 1.45 16.81
C ARG A 62 -16.08 2.39 15.74
N GLY A 63 -15.79 2.11 14.48
CA GLY A 63 -16.23 2.90 13.33
C GLY A 63 -15.30 4.05 12.96
N ILE A 64 -14.31 4.39 13.80
CA ILE A 64 -13.36 5.46 13.51
C ILE A 64 -12.29 4.96 12.53
N VAL A 65 -11.96 5.81 11.56
CA VAL A 65 -10.83 5.65 10.65
C VAL A 65 -9.72 6.63 11.05
N GLU A 66 -8.49 6.14 11.17
CA GLU A 66 -7.31 6.97 11.48
C GLU A 66 -6.15 6.68 10.51
N ILE A 67 -5.34 7.70 10.24
CA ILE A 67 -4.08 7.53 9.50
C ILE A 67 -3.05 6.98 10.48
N VAL A 68 -2.47 5.83 10.15
CA VAL A 68 -1.43 5.17 10.94
C VAL A 68 -0.05 5.65 10.52
N ALA A 69 0.19 5.70 9.21
CA ALA A 69 1.47 6.15 8.66
C ALA A 69 1.29 6.77 7.27
N ASN A 70 2.04 7.84 7.01
CA ASN A 70 2.26 8.33 5.64
C ASN A 70 3.46 7.57 5.07
N LEU A 71 3.28 6.97 3.90
CA LEU A 71 4.24 6.07 3.28
C LEU A 71 5.04 6.78 2.19
N PRO A 72 6.31 6.39 1.98
CA PRO A 72 7.21 7.04 1.02
C PRO A 72 6.86 6.77 -0.45
N GLY A 73 5.89 5.91 -0.74
CA GLY A 73 5.55 5.41 -2.07
C GLY A 73 4.19 4.77 -2.12
N PHE A 74 3.77 4.30 -3.29
CA PHE A 74 2.46 3.68 -3.49
C PHE A 74 2.40 2.30 -2.80
N PRO A 75 1.67 2.17 -1.68
CA PRO A 75 1.53 0.88 -1.02
C PRO A 75 0.63 -0.06 -1.81
N ASP A 76 0.89 -1.35 -1.65
CA ASP A 76 0.06 -2.42 -2.17
C ASP A 76 -0.49 -3.23 -0.97
N ASN A 77 -0.13 -4.51 -0.83
CA ASN A 77 -0.62 -5.33 0.28
C ASN A 77 0.00 -4.97 1.63
N VAL A 78 -0.79 -5.22 2.67
CA VAL A 78 -0.38 -5.24 4.08
C VAL A 78 -0.63 -6.64 4.64
N ARG A 79 0.31 -7.18 5.42
CA ARG A 79 0.22 -8.51 6.05
C ARG A 79 0.75 -8.50 7.47
N VAL A 80 0.02 -9.18 8.34
CA VAL A 80 0.41 -9.36 9.74
C VAL A 80 1.40 -10.53 9.88
N ASN A 81 2.42 -10.38 10.71
CA ASN A 81 3.32 -11.46 11.11
C ASN A 81 2.87 -12.14 12.42
N GLU A 82 3.59 -13.16 12.85
CA GLU A 82 3.26 -13.90 14.07
C GLU A 82 3.34 -13.04 15.35
N LYS A 83 4.17 -11.99 15.33
CA LYS A 83 4.35 -11.02 16.43
C LYS A 83 3.24 -9.95 16.47
N GLY A 84 2.31 -9.93 15.52
CA GLY A 84 1.27 -8.90 15.43
C GLY A 84 1.73 -7.59 14.78
N GLN A 85 2.89 -7.60 14.13
CA GLN A 85 3.43 -6.48 13.37
C GLN A 85 2.99 -6.58 11.90
N PHE A 86 3.03 -5.48 11.16
CA PHE A 86 2.46 -5.38 9.82
C PHE A 86 3.52 -5.02 8.79
N TRP A 87 3.79 -5.96 7.89
CA TRP A 87 4.56 -5.71 6.70
C TRP A 87 3.70 -5.02 5.65
N VAL A 88 4.24 -3.96 5.03
CA VAL A 88 3.60 -3.23 3.94
C VAL A 88 4.52 -3.27 2.72
N ALA A 89 4.00 -3.79 1.61
CA ALA A 89 4.64 -3.71 0.30
C ALA A 89 4.46 -2.31 -0.29
N ILE A 90 5.55 -1.69 -0.74
CA ILE A 90 5.55 -0.38 -1.38
C ILE A 90 6.19 -0.53 -2.76
N ASP A 91 5.33 -0.49 -3.78
CA ASP A 91 5.67 -0.73 -5.18
C ASP A 91 6.77 0.22 -5.65
N CYS A 92 6.49 1.52 -5.58
CA CYS A 92 7.46 2.53 -5.99
C CYS A 92 7.41 3.75 -5.08
N CYS A 93 8.58 4.20 -4.64
CA CYS A 93 8.72 5.47 -3.92
C CYS A 93 8.29 6.64 -4.80
N ARG A 94 7.64 7.63 -4.17
CA ARG A 94 7.25 8.87 -4.83
C ARG A 94 8.47 9.57 -5.39
N THR A 95 8.32 10.09 -6.59
CA THR A 95 9.27 11.03 -7.20
C THR A 95 8.80 12.46 -6.98
N ARG A 96 9.72 13.43 -6.98
CA ARG A 96 9.38 14.86 -6.85
C ARG A 96 8.35 15.32 -7.87
N ALA A 97 8.40 14.79 -9.10
CA ALA A 97 7.44 15.11 -10.13
C ALA A 97 6.02 14.61 -9.80
N GLN A 98 5.90 13.41 -9.23
CA GLN A 98 4.61 12.87 -8.80
C GLN A 98 4.03 13.68 -7.64
N GLU A 99 4.87 14.11 -6.70
CA GLU A 99 4.45 14.97 -5.59
C GLU A 99 3.87 16.30 -6.08
N VAL A 100 4.52 16.94 -7.06
CA VAL A 100 4.02 18.16 -7.71
C VAL A 100 2.68 17.91 -8.41
N LEU A 101 2.54 16.81 -9.16
CA LEU A 101 1.29 16.48 -9.86
C LEU A 101 0.13 16.19 -8.90
N ILE A 102 0.40 15.48 -7.80
CA ILE A 102 -0.61 15.16 -6.77
C ILE A 102 -1.09 16.44 -6.09
N ASN A 103 -0.18 17.36 -5.74
CA ASN A 103 -0.51 18.61 -5.06
C ASN A 103 -1.14 19.68 -5.99
N ASN A 104 -1.17 19.45 -7.30
CA ASN A 104 -1.69 20.41 -8.28
C ASN A 104 -2.68 19.74 -9.26
N PRO A 105 -3.95 19.59 -8.87
CA PRO A 105 -4.96 18.87 -9.66
C PRO A 105 -5.15 19.39 -11.09
N TRP A 106 -4.94 20.70 -11.31
CA TRP A 106 -5.00 21.30 -12.63
C TRP A 106 -3.91 20.78 -13.58
N MET A 107 -2.66 20.69 -13.10
CA MET A 107 -1.55 20.12 -13.89
C MET A 107 -1.76 18.64 -14.18
N ARG A 108 -2.29 17.89 -13.20
CA ARG A 108 -2.70 16.50 -13.38
C ARG A 108 -3.72 16.35 -14.52
N SER A 109 -4.76 17.20 -14.52
CA SER A 109 -5.82 17.17 -15.54
C SER A 109 -5.26 17.43 -16.95
N ILE A 110 -4.33 18.36 -17.09
CA ILE A 110 -3.65 18.63 -18.38
C ILE A 110 -2.83 17.42 -18.81
N TYR A 111 -2.04 16.85 -17.90
CA TYR A 111 -1.20 15.69 -18.21
C TYR A 111 -2.01 14.52 -18.77
N PHE A 112 -3.15 14.17 -18.15
CA PHE A 112 -4.00 13.06 -18.59
C PHE A 112 -4.75 13.31 -19.90
N ARG A 113 -4.81 14.55 -20.38
CA ARG A 113 -5.38 14.90 -21.70
C ARG A 113 -4.38 14.78 -22.84
N LEU A 114 -3.09 14.67 -22.54
CA LEU A 114 -2.04 14.53 -23.55
C LEU A 114 -1.79 13.05 -23.86
N PRO A 115 -1.59 12.66 -25.14
CA PRO A 115 -1.29 11.28 -25.52
C PRO A 115 0.18 10.91 -25.27
N ILE A 116 0.75 11.32 -24.13
CA ILE A 116 2.14 11.04 -23.77
C ILE A 116 2.18 9.76 -22.93
N GLN A 117 2.88 8.73 -23.42
CA GLN A 117 3.06 7.52 -22.64
C GLN A 117 3.92 7.81 -21.39
N MET A 118 3.41 7.44 -20.21
CA MET A 118 4.06 7.60 -18.90
C MET A 118 5.52 7.11 -18.88
N ARG A 119 5.84 6.07 -19.66
CA ARG A 119 7.20 5.51 -19.74
C ARG A 119 8.23 6.50 -20.28
N TYR A 120 7.86 7.35 -21.24
CA TYR A 120 8.78 8.37 -21.77
C TYR A 120 9.00 9.48 -20.75
N LEU A 121 7.94 9.94 -20.09
CA LEU A 121 8.03 10.96 -19.05
C LEU A 121 8.88 10.47 -17.87
N ALA A 122 8.65 9.23 -17.43
CA ALA A 122 9.41 8.62 -16.34
C ALA A 122 10.91 8.50 -16.67
N ARG A 123 11.24 8.15 -17.92
CA ARG A 123 12.64 8.08 -18.39
C ARG A 123 13.28 9.47 -18.50
N LEU A 124 12.56 10.46 -19.03
CA LEU A 124 13.02 11.86 -19.12
C LEU A 124 13.29 12.47 -17.75
N MET A 125 12.43 12.21 -16.77
CA MET A 125 12.55 12.75 -15.42
C MET A 125 13.51 11.95 -14.52
N GLY A 126 14.23 10.95 -15.05
CA GLY A 126 15.18 10.15 -14.29
C GLY A 126 14.53 9.39 -13.13
N MET A 127 13.25 9.02 -13.25
CA MET A 127 12.51 8.32 -12.20
C MET A 127 13.12 6.93 -11.99
N LYS A 128 13.88 6.75 -10.91
CA LYS A 128 14.33 5.43 -10.46
C LYS A 128 13.23 4.82 -9.61
N MET A 129 12.47 3.91 -10.21
CA MET A 129 11.52 3.08 -9.47
C MET A 129 12.33 2.08 -8.66
N TYR A 130 12.24 2.19 -7.34
CA TYR A 130 12.74 1.18 -6.42
C TYR A 130 11.66 0.85 -5.42
N THR A 131 11.73 -0.38 -4.93
CA THR A 131 10.75 -1.00 -4.04
C THR A 131 11.22 -0.88 -2.61
N VAL A 132 10.25 -0.80 -1.71
CA VAL A 132 10.47 -0.80 -0.27
C VAL A 132 9.47 -1.76 0.35
N ILE A 133 9.92 -2.50 1.35
CA ILE A 133 9.03 -3.18 2.28
C ILE A 133 9.31 -2.62 3.67
N SER A 134 8.25 -2.29 4.40
CA SER A 134 8.35 -1.66 5.71
C SER A 134 7.52 -2.42 6.72
N LEU A 135 8.11 -2.67 7.89
CA LEU A 135 7.48 -3.31 9.02
C LEU A 135 7.03 -2.26 10.03
N PHE A 136 5.75 -2.30 10.39
CA PHE A 136 5.14 -1.39 11.35
C PHE A 136 4.61 -2.16 12.55
N ASN A 137 4.60 -1.53 13.73
CA ASN A 137 3.79 -2.02 14.84
C ASN A 137 2.33 -1.56 14.70
N GLU A 138 1.47 -1.95 15.64
CA GLU A 138 0.05 -1.57 15.67
C GLU A 138 -0.19 -0.05 15.79
N ASN A 139 0.78 0.71 16.31
CA ASN A 139 0.70 2.16 16.48
C ASN A 139 1.20 2.93 15.24
N GLY A 140 1.73 2.23 14.23
CA GLY A 140 2.29 2.85 13.03
C GLY A 140 3.75 3.26 13.15
N GLU A 141 4.43 2.81 14.20
CA GLU A 141 5.86 3.03 14.35
C GLU A 141 6.62 2.06 13.45
N ILE A 142 7.62 2.57 12.75
CA ILE A 142 8.48 1.78 11.86
C ILE A 142 9.42 0.94 12.72
N ILE A 143 9.37 -0.37 12.55
CA ILE A 143 10.28 -1.32 13.18
C ILE A 143 11.47 -1.60 12.25
N ASP A 144 11.20 -1.81 10.97
CA ASP A 144 12.24 -2.16 9.99
C ASP A 144 11.87 -1.72 8.57
N VAL A 145 12.89 -1.49 7.74
CA VAL A 145 12.74 -1.07 6.35
C VAL A 145 13.79 -1.74 5.48
N LEU A 146 13.35 -2.57 4.55
CA LEU A 146 14.23 -3.19 3.54
C LEU A 146 13.98 -2.55 2.18
N GLN A 147 15.06 -2.18 1.49
CA GLN A 147 14.98 -1.45 0.21
C GLN A 147 15.93 -2.05 -0.81
N ASP A 148 15.42 -2.27 -2.03
CA ASP A 148 16.25 -2.61 -3.17
C ASP A 148 16.43 -1.40 -4.09
N LYS A 149 17.24 -0.43 -3.64
CA LYS A 149 17.45 0.86 -4.33
C LYS A 149 17.97 0.72 -5.76
N LYS A 150 18.64 -0.40 -6.08
CA LYS A 150 19.17 -0.69 -7.41
C LYS A 150 18.21 -1.56 -8.25
N GLY A 151 17.15 -2.09 -7.65
CA GLY A 151 16.19 -3.00 -8.28
C GLY A 151 16.86 -4.26 -8.82
N VAL A 152 17.83 -4.81 -8.08
CA VAL A 152 18.61 -5.99 -8.48
C VAL A 152 17.85 -7.28 -8.22
N VAL A 153 17.12 -7.33 -7.11
CA VAL A 153 16.34 -8.49 -6.65
C VAL A 153 14.89 -8.34 -7.09
N MET A 154 14.21 -7.24 -6.70
CA MET A 154 12.77 -7.08 -6.92
C MET A 154 12.39 -5.67 -7.36
N LYS A 155 11.44 -5.58 -8.29
CA LYS A 155 10.79 -4.35 -8.74
C LYS A 155 9.28 -4.49 -8.60
N LEU A 156 8.57 -3.37 -8.42
CA LEU A 156 7.12 -3.32 -8.23
C LEU A 156 6.59 -4.38 -7.25
N VAL A 157 7.16 -4.39 -6.03
CA VAL A 157 6.78 -5.33 -4.98
C VAL A 157 5.34 -5.04 -4.56
N SER A 158 4.51 -6.08 -4.59
CA SER A 158 3.08 -5.99 -4.28
C SER A 158 2.70 -6.75 -3.01
N GLU A 159 3.54 -7.66 -2.55
CA GLU A 159 3.23 -8.56 -1.43
C GLU A 159 4.50 -8.86 -0.64
N VAL A 160 4.36 -8.91 0.68
CA VAL A 160 5.42 -9.37 1.58
C VAL A 160 4.79 -10.12 2.74
N ARG A 161 5.26 -11.33 3.01
CA ARG A 161 4.77 -12.16 4.10
C ARG A 161 5.91 -12.81 4.85
N GLU A 162 5.91 -12.65 6.17
CA GLU A 162 6.87 -13.27 7.08
C GLU A 162 6.32 -14.61 7.58
N ILE A 163 7.05 -15.70 7.34
CA ILE A 163 6.72 -17.05 7.81
C ILE A 163 8.03 -17.79 8.12
N ASN A 164 8.13 -18.40 9.31
CA ASN A 164 9.24 -19.28 9.70
C ASN A 164 10.64 -18.68 9.46
N GLY A 165 10.86 -17.43 9.89
CA GLY A 165 12.15 -16.73 9.73
C GLY A 165 12.52 -16.42 8.28
N LYS A 166 11.52 -16.31 7.38
CA LYS A 166 11.70 -15.91 5.99
C LYS A 166 10.65 -14.92 5.56
N LEU A 167 11.08 -13.94 4.75
CA LEU A 167 10.20 -13.09 3.97
C LEU A 167 9.95 -13.71 2.60
N TRP A 168 8.69 -13.79 2.24
CA TRP A 168 8.19 -14.16 0.92
C TRP A 168 7.73 -12.90 0.22
N ILE A 169 8.36 -12.55 -0.90
CA ILE A 169 8.16 -11.28 -1.57
C ILE A 169 7.58 -11.53 -2.96
N GLY A 170 6.40 -10.98 -3.21
CA GLY A 170 5.69 -11.03 -4.48
C GLY A 170 5.80 -9.71 -5.25
N THR A 171 5.63 -9.79 -6.57
CA THR A 171 5.68 -8.65 -7.48
C THR A 171 4.71 -8.85 -8.63
N VAL A 172 4.19 -7.74 -9.15
CA VAL A 172 3.39 -7.72 -10.39
C VAL A 172 4.24 -7.70 -11.66
N ALA A 173 5.57 -7.54 -11.53
CA ALA A 173 6.47 -7.30 -12.65
C ALA A 173 7.32 -8.51 -13.05
N HIS A 174 7.54 -9.46 -12.14
CA HIS A 174 8.40 -10.63 -12.40
C HIS A 174 7.58 -11.92 -12.45
N ASN A 175 8.20 -12.96 -12.99
CA ASN A 175 7.66 -14.32 -13.10
C ASN A 175 8.17 -15.26 -11.99
N HIS A 176 8.66 -14.72 -10.88
CA HIS A 176 9.20 -15.48 -9.76
C HIS A 176 8.86 -14.81 -8.43
N ILE A 177 8.96 -15.59 -7.35
CA ILE A 177 8.85 -15.14 -5.97
C ILE A 177 10.26 -15.04 -5.40
N ALA A 178 10.57 -13.95 -4.70
CA ALA A 178 11.83 -13.82 -3.97
C ALA A 178 11.64 -14.26 -2.51
N THR A 179 12.69 -14.84 -1.94
CA THR A 179 12.74 -15.15 -0.50
C THR A 179 13.99 -14.60 0.13
N LEU A 180 13.88 -14.13 1.37
CA LEU A 180 14.99 -13.60 2.16
C LEU A 180 14.91 -14.18 3.58
N PRO A 181 16.00 -14.71 4.15
CA PRO A 181 16.06 -15.01 5.58
C PRO A 181 15.81 -13.74 6.41
N TYR A 182 14.98 -13.84 7.44
CA TYR A 182 14.64 -12.72 8.32
C TYR A 182 14.61 -13.17 9.78
N PRO A 183 15.32 -12.47 10.69
CA PRO A 183 15.51 -12.89 12.08
C PRO A 183 14.24 -12.76 12.96
#